data_AF-C9YDE2-F1
#
_entry.id   AF-C9YDE2-F1
#
_cell.length_a   1.000
_cell.length_b   1.000
_cell.length_c   1.000
_cell.angle_alpha   90.00
_cell.angle_beta   90.00
_cell.angle_gamma   90.00
#
_symmetry.space_group_name_H-M   'P 1'
#
loop_
_entity.id
_entity.type
_entity.pdbx_description
1 polymer ?
#
loop_
_entity_poly.entity_id
_entity_poly.type
_entity_poly.pdbx_seq_one_letter_code
_entity_poly.pdbx_strand_id
1 'polypeptide(L)'
;MTDATPAQRHVQRHNQISIRLHYRLDADWHRLEAQQWNERGFCFFHTHALQAGPVAFKRSLQHFEGEIVWTRTCQDKAQVTEMLLNEAIHRQADRLSSQPDMQQRLLRLMRVQGMVDAKQRVLASLGGMPEDSKWQQQIQQRMQEALFQSGVRVASPVWSSVVTDALALGGVVQDLERWSGTLGGS
;
A
#
# COMPACT_ATOMS: atom_id res chain seq x y z
N MET A 1 -2.87 -37.92 23.21
CA MET A 1 -3.52 -37.34 22.03
C MET A 1 -4.50 -36.30 22.58
N THR A 2 -4.19 -35.01 22.58
CA THR A 2 -4.12 -34.15 21.40
C THR A 2 -3.07 -33.06 21.59
N ASP A 3 -2.20 -32.97 20.59
CA ASP A 3 -1.12 -32.00 20.44
C ASP A 3 -1.73 -30.64 20.07
N ALA A 4 -1.86 -29.75 21.05
CA ALA A 4 -2.22 -28.36 20.82
C ALA A 4 -0.92 -27.56 20.69
N THR A 5 -0.22 -27.74 19.57
CA THR A 5 0.89 -26.85 19.22
C THR A 5 0.31 -25.45 19.00
N PRO A 6 0.74 -24.41 19.75
CA PRO A 6 0.29 -23.05 19.46
C PRO A 6 0.70 -22.70 18.04
N ALA A 7 -0.30 -22.36 17.22
CA ALA A 7 -0.14 -22.04 15.81
C ALA A 7 1.06 -21.11 15.58
N GLN A 8 1.94 -21.53 14.68
CA GLN A 8 3.10 -20.78 14.16
C GLN A 8 2.70 -19.37 13.68
N ARG A 9 2.57 -18.42 14.61
CA ARG A 9 2.71 -16.97 14.40
C ARG A 9 4.20 -16.74 14.63
N HIS A 10 5.05 -16.55 13.63
CA HIS A 10 5.15 -15.34 12.83
C HIS A 10 6.03 -15.66 11.61
N VAL A 11 5.45 -15.92 10.44
CA VAL A 11 6.24 -15.71 9.20
C VAL A 11 6.36 -14.21 9.05
N GLN A 12 7.59 -13.70 8.96
CA GLN A 12 7.87 -12.28 8.82
C GLN A 12 7.04 -11.70 7.66
N ARG A 13 6.47 -10.52 7.89
CA ARG A 13 5.68 -9.79 6.89
C ARG A 13 6.48 -8.58 6.43
N HIS A 14 6.51 -8.36 5.13
CA HIS A 14 7.12 -7.20 4.52
C HIS A 14 6.14 -6.03 4.56
N ASN A 15 6.59 -4.90 5.09
CA ASN A 15 5.78 -3.71 5.29
C ASN A 15 6.39 -2.45 4.67
N GLN A 16 7.64 -2.48 4.20
CA GLN A 16 8.32 -1.31 3.60
C GLN A 16 7.84 -1.00 2.19
N ILE A 17 7.27 -1.97 1.47
CA ILE A 17 6.85 -1.83 0.07
C ILE A 17 5.44 -2.36 -0.06
N SER A 18 4.57 -1.66 -0.77
CA SER A 18 3.27 -2.20 -1.17
C SER A 18 3.32 -2.88 -2.55
N ILE A 19 2.48 -3.89 -2.71
CA ILE A 19 2.25 -4.56 -4.00
C ILE A 19 0.90 -4.08 -4.54
N ARG A 20 0.92 -3.39 -5.67
CA ARG A 20 -0.32 -2.97 -6.34
C ARG A 20 -1.02 -4.16 -6.98
N LEU A 21 -2.28 -4.35 -6.62
CA LEU A 21 -3.16 -5.40 -7.14
C LEU A 21 -4.50 -4.80 -7.56
N HIS A 22 -5.33 -5.62 -8.19
CA HIS A 22 -6.77 -5.39 -8.25
C HIS A 22 -7.48 -6.54 -7.57
N TYR A 23 -8.63 -6.25 -6.97
CA TYR A 23 -9.56 -7.24 -6.45
C TYR A 23 -10.91 -7.05 -7.13
N ARG A 24 -11.67 -8.14 -7.24
CA ARG A 24 -13.00 -8.11 -7.83
C ARG A 24 -14.05 -7.90 -6.73
N LEU A 25 -14.87 -6.89 -6.90
CA LEU A 25 -16.07 -6.66 -6.10
C LEU A 25 -17.24 -6.58 -7.08
N ASP A 26 -18.25 -7.42 -6.87
CA ASP A 26 -19.36 -7.60 -7.81
C ASP A 26 -18.86 -7.88 -9.25
N ALA A 27 -19.15 -6.98 -10.19
CA ALA A 27 -18.74 -7.08 -11.58
C ALA A 27 -17.41 -6.38 -11.88
N ASP A 28 -16.90 -5.55 -10.98
CA ASP A 28 -15.84 -4.57 -11.27
C ASP A 28 -14.50 -4.90 -10.61
N TRP A 29 -13.43 -4.42 -11.25
CA TRP A 29 -12.07 -4.53 -10.73
C TRP A 29 -11.66 -3.24 -10.04
N HIS A 30 -11.41 -3.34 -8.74
CA HIS A 30 -10.97 -2.23 -7.91
C HIS A 30 -9.50 -2.36 -7.59
N ARG A 31 -8.77 -1.26 -7.64
CA ARG A 31 -7.36 -1.23 -7.30
C ARG A 31 -7.17 -1.29 -5.77
N LEU A 32 -6.14 -2.00 -5.33
CA LEU A 32 -5.67 -1.99 -3.95
C LEU A 32 -4.14 -1.99 -3.88
N GLU A 33 -3.62 -1.66 -2.70
CA GLU A 33 -2.19 -1.76 -2.36
C GLU A 33 -2.06 -2.79 -1.23
N ALA A 34 -1.51 -3.95 -1.55
CA ALA A 34 -1.22 -5.00 -0.57
C ALA A 34 -0.02 -4.60 0.29
N GLN A 35 -0.21 -4.60 1.59
CA GLN A 35 0.74 -4.23 2.63
C GLN A 35 0.89 -5.38 3.62
N GLN A 36 1.92 -5.34 4.48
CA GLN A 36 2.16 -6.36 5.50
C GLN A 36 2.06 -7.77 4.90
N TRP A 37 2.74 -8.00 3.78
CA TRP A 37 2.55 -9.20 2.96
C TRP A 37 3.63 -10.24 3.17
N ASN A 38 3.30 -11.49 2.89
CA ASN A 38 4.21 -12.61 2.71
C ASN A 38 3.51 -13.64 1.80
N GLU A 39 4.13 -14.80 1.58
CA GLU A 39 3.58 -15.87 0.75
C GLU A 39 2.21 -16.39 1.23
N ARG A 40 1.88 -16.23 2.51
CA ARG A 40 0.60 -16.69 3.10
C ARG A 40 -0.54 -15.67 2.94
N GLY A 41 -0.22 -14.45 2.52
CA GLY A 41 -1.21 -13.41 2.23
C GLY A 41 -0.78 -12.01 2.68
N PHE A 42 -1.72 -11.08 2.71
CA PHE A 42 -1.45 -9.65 2.85
C PHE A 42 -2.59 -8.92 3.56
N CYS A 43 -2.35 -7.68 3.94
CA CYS A 43 -3.40 -6.76 4.38
C CYS A 43 -3.59 -5.66 3.34
N PHE A 44 -4.77 -5.04 3.29
CA PHE A 44 -4.99 -3.83 2.50
C PHE A 44 -6.04 -2.94 3.17
N PHE A 45 -6.14 -1.69 2.71
CA PHE A 45 -7.10 -0.72 3.22
C PHE A 45 -8.14 -0.36 2.17
N HIS A 46 -9.34 -0.05 2.63
CA HIS A 46 -10.45 0.42 1.80
C HIS A 46 -11.49 1.20 2.62
N THR A 47 -12.41 1.86 1.94
CA THR A 47 -13.37 2.83 2.53
C THR A 47 -14.76 2.25 2.78
N HIS A 48 -14.95 0.96 2.57
CA HIS A 48 -16.25 0.27 2.76
C HIS A 48 -16.07 -0.89 3.74
N ALA A 49 -17.12 -1.53 4.24
CA ALA A 49 -16.94 -2.79 4.95
C ALA A 49 -16.91 -3.93 3.90
N LEU A 50 -15.90 -4.79 3.95
CA LEU A 50 -15.88 -6.01 3.13
C LEU A 50 -16.28 -7.20 4.01
N GLN A 51 -17.02 -8.13 3.41
CA GLN A 51 -17.39 -9.38 4.06
C GLN A 51 -16.23 -10.38 3.99
N ALA A 52 -16.14 -11.24 5.00
CA ALA A 52 -15.23 -12.37 4.96
C ALA A 52 -15.68 -13.36 3.86
N GLY A 53 -14.71 -13.96 3.18
CA GLY A 53 -14.99 -14.92 2.11
C GLY A 53 -14.01 -14.87 0.93
N PRO A 54 -14.24 -15.71 -0.08
CA PRO A 54 -13.38 -15.78 -1.26
C PRO A 54 -13.49 -14.51 -2.10
N VAL A 55 -12.34 -14.04 -2.59
CA VAL A 55 -12.21 -12.87 -3.46
C VAL A 55 -11.19 -13.17 -4.54
N ALA A 56 -11.53 -12.78 -5.77
CA ALA A 56 -10.61 -12.86 -6.90
C ALA A 56 -9.69 -11.64 -6.93
N PHE A 57 -8.40 -11.86 -7.15
CA PHE A 57 -7.37 -10.86 -7.29
C PHE A 57 -6.64 -10.99 -8.62
N LYS A 58 -6.03 -9.90 -9.07
CA LYS A 58 -5.12 -9.93 -10.21
C LYS A 58 -3.98 -8.93 -10.10
N ARG A 59 -2.86 -9.27 -10.72
CA ARG A 59 -1.74 -8.37 -11.01
C ARG A 59 -1.47 -8.45 -12.51
N SER A 60 -1.65 -7.34 -13.22
CA SER A 60 -1.60 -7.32 -14.69
C SER A 60 -2.56 -8.38 -15.27
N LEU A 61 -2.05 -9.37 -16.01
CA LEU A 61 -2.84 -10.46 -16.61
C LEU A 61 -2.94 -11.70 -15.71
N GLN A 62 -2.17 -11.77 -14.62
CA GLN A 62 -2.15 -12.91 -13.72
C GLN A 62 -3.28 -12.82 -12.70
N HIS A 63 -4.09 -13.87 -12.60
CA HIS A 63 -5.23 -13.95 -11.68
C HIS A 63 -4.96 -14.97 -10.59
N PHE A 64 -5.50 -14.73 -9.40
CA PHE A 64 -5.44 -15.66 -8.27
C PHE A 64 -6.61 -15.43 -7.31
N GLU A 65 -6.89 -16.42 -6.47
CA GLU A 65 -7.91 -16.32 -5.44
C GLU A 65 -7.28 -16.17 -4.05
N GLY A 66 -7.98 -15.46 -3.19
CA GLY A 66 -7.66 -15.35 -1.77
C GLY A 66 -8.94 -15.30 -0.94
N GLU A 67 -8.79 -15.36 0.37
CA GLU A 67 -9.90 -15.33 1.33
C GLU A 67 -9.73 -14.12 2.25
N ILE A 68 -10.69 -13.21 2.27
CA ILE A 68 -10.77 -12.19 3.33
C ILE A 68 -11.13 -12.92 4.62
N VAL A 69 -10.20 -12.93 5.57
CA VAL A 69 -10.34 -13.65 6.85
C VAL A 69 -10.80 -12.75 8.00
N TRP A 70 -10.56 -11.44 7.88
CA TRP A 70 -11.05 -10.44 8.83
C TRP A 70 -11.06 -9.06 8.18
N THR A 71 -11.95 -8.21 8.68
CA THR A 71 -12.00 -6.78 8.39
C THR A 71 -12.23 -6.03 9.70
N ARG A 72 -11.50 -4.94 9.92
CA ARG A 72 -11.63 -4.09 11.11
C ARG A 72 -11.55 -2.62 10.73
N THR A 73 -12.17 -1.76 11.53
CA THR A 73 -11.96 -0.32 11.42
C THR A 73 -10.53 0.05 11.81
N CYS A 74 -9.90 0.90 11.01
CA CYS A 74 -8.62 1.51 11.29
C CYS A 74 -8.82 2.92 11.83
N GLN A 75 -8.19 3.23 12.97
CA GLN A 75 -8.16 4.57 13.58
C GLN A 75 -6.71 5.08 13.69
N ASP A 76 -5.81 4.59 12.84
CA ASP A 76 -4.40 4.97 12.86
C ASP A 76 -4.18 6.22 12.00
N LYS A 77 -3.91 7.35 12.68
CA LYS A 77 -3.63 8.64 12.02
C LYS A 77 -2.42 8.59 11.10
N ALA A 78 -1.38 7.83 11.43
CA ALA A 78 -0.18 7.73 10.61
C ALA A 78 -0.51 7.05 9.27
N GLN A 79 -1.31 5.98 9.30
CA GLN A 79 -1.77 5.29 8.09
C GLN A 79 -2.70 6.16 7.24
N VAL A 80 -3.63 6.89 7.87
CA VAL A 80 -4.49 7.84 7.15
C VAL A 80 -3.66 8.93 6.48
N THR A 81 -2.66 9.47 7.19
CA THR A 81 -1.75 10.47 6.65
C THR A 81 -0.98 9.92 5.45
N GLU A 82 -0.42 8.72 5.56
CA GLU A 82 0.33 8.09 4.46
C GLU A 82 -0.56 7.78 3.24
N MET A 83 -1.79 7.32 3.46
CA MET A 83 -2.77 7.11 2.38
C MET A 83 -3.05 8.42 1.64
N LEU A 84 -3.35 9.51 2.36
CA LEU A 84 -3.63 10.81 1.76
C LEU A 84 -2.40 11.35 0.98
N LEU A 85 -1.18 11.11 1.49
CA LEU A 85 0.05 11.45 0.78
C LEU A 85 0.19 10.64 -0.50
N ASN A 86 -0.11 9.34 -0.47
CA ASN A 86 -0.09 8.49 -1.65
C ASN A 86 -1.12 8.94 -2.71
N GLU A 87 -2.34 9.34 -2.29
CA GLU A 87 -3.34 9.95 -3.17
C GLU A 87 -2.84 11.26 -3.80
N ALA A 88 -2.19 12.12 -3.01
CA ALA A 88 -1.60 13.36 -3.50
C ALA A 88 -0.45 13.09 -4.49
N ILE A 89 0.43 12.13 -4.21
CA ILE A 89 1.51 11.71 -5.11
C ILE A 89 0.94 11.17 -6.42
N HIS A 90 -0.12 10.37 -6.38
CA HIS A 90 -0.77 9.87 -7.58
C HIS A 90 -1.29 11.01 -8.46
N ARG A 91 -2.05 11.94 -7.87
CA ARG A 91 -2.57 13.12 -8.58
C ARG A 91 -1.44 13.97 -9.18
N GLN A 92 -0.34 14.14 -8.44
CA GLN A 92 0.81 14.88 -8.94
C GLN A 92 1.53 14.14 -10.08
N ALA A 93 1.64 12.81 -10.00
CA ALA A 93 2.21 11.99 -11.06
C ALA A 93 1.37 12.07 -12.35
N ASP A 94 0.04 12.13 -12.23
CA ASP A 94 -0.87 12.30 -13.38
C ASP A 94 -0.67 13.68 -14.06
N ARG A 95 -0.48 14.74 -13.26
CA ARG A 95 -0.17 16.09 -13.76
C ARG A 95 1.18 16.17 -14.47
N LEU A 96 2.15 15.38 -14.03
CA LEU A 96 3.50 15.31 -14.61
C LEU A 96 3.63 14.26 -15.71
N SER A 97 2.53 13.90 -16.38
CA SER A 97 2.52 12.92 -17.47
C SER A 97 3.45 13.26 -18.65
N SER A 98 3.78 14.55 -18.83
CA SER A 98 4.77 15.02 -19.81
C SER A 98 6.23 14.83 -19.38
N GLN A 99 6.48 14.40 -18.13
CA GLN A 99 7.81 14.15 -17.55
C GLN A 99 7.91 12.69 -17.06
N PRO A 100 8.11 11.73 -17.96
CA PRO A 100 7.95 10.30 -17.67
C PRO A 100 8.89 9.80 -16.56
N ASP A 101 10.13 10.30 -16.51
CA ASP A 101 11.09 9.91 -15.47
C ASP A 101 10.66 10.35 -14.08
N MET A 102 10.17 11.59 -13.95
CA MET A 102 9.67 12.13 -12.69
C MET A 102 8.38 11.42 -12.26
N GLN A 103 7.47 11.20 -13.22
CA GLN A 103 6.25 10.43 -13.00
C GLN A 103 6.56 9.03 -12.46
N GLN A 104 7.49 8.29 -13.10
CA GLN A 104 7.88 6.96 -12.64
C GLN A 104 8.47 6.98 -11.24
N ARG A 105 9.30 7.97 -10.91
CA ARG A 105 9.89 8.13 -9.57
C ARG A 105 8.84 8.38 -8.51
N LEU A 106 7.86 9.25 -8.77
CA LEU A 106 6.73 9.48 -7.87
C LEU A 106 5.91 8.21 -7.65
N LEU A 107 5.61 7.47 -8.72
CA LEU A 107 4.88 6.20 -8.62
C LEU A 107 5.65 5.13 -7.85
N ARG A 108 7.00 5.16 -7.85
CA ARG A 108 7.84 4.31 -7.00
C ARG A 108 7.79 4.77 -5.55
N LEU A 109 7.97 6.07 -5.27
CA LEU A 109 7.92 6.64 -3.91
C LEU A 109 6.59 6.33 -3.21
N MET A 110 5.47 6.41 -3.94
CA MET A 110 4.15 6.07 -3.42
C MET A 110 4.06 4.62 -2.88
N ARG A 111 4.85 3.69 -3.42
CA ARG A 111 4.85 2.28 -2.99
C ARG A 111 5.66 2.04 -1.72
N VAL A 112 6.59 2.93 -1.39
CA VAL A 112 7.41 2.80 -0.19
C VAL A 112 6.59 3.27 1.02
N GLN A 113 6.50 2.45 2.06
CA GLN A 113 5.73 2.76 3.27
C GLN A 113 6.61 3.42 4.33
N GLY A 114 6.01 4.17 5.26
CA GLY A 114 6.72 4.77 6.39
C GLY A 114 7.59 5.99 6.06
N MET A 115 7.66 6.41 4.80
CA MET A 115 8.44 7.57 4.36
C MET A 115 7.61 8.88 4.36
N VAL A 116 6.82 9.13 5.41
CA VAL A 116 5.88 10.26 5.48
C VAL A 116 6.58 11.60 5.22
N ASP A 117 7.65 11.90 5.95
CA ASP A 117 8.36 13.18 5.83
C ASP A 117 9.02 13.37 4.46
N ALA A 118 9.56 12.29 3.89
CA ALA A 118 10.15 12.34 2.55
C ALA A 118 9.07 12.56 1.47
N LYS A 119 7.92 11.89 1.58
CA LYS A 119 6.76 12.10 0.69
C LYS A 119 6.27 13.54 0.76
N GLN A 120 6.15 14.11 1.96
CA GLN A 120 5.77 15.50 2.15
C GLN A 120 6.77 16.47 1.50
N ARG A 121 8.07 16.28 1.74
CA ARG A 121 9.11 17.14 1.15
C ARG A 121 9.09 17.09 -0.38
N VAL A 122 8.98 15.90 -0.97
CA VAL A 122 8.89 15.73 -2.43
C VAL A 122 7.62 16.38 -2.99
N LEU A 123 6.48 16.22 -2.33
CA LEU A 123 5.25 16.90 -2.76
C LEU A 123 5.36 18.41 -2.64
N ALA A 124 5.97 18.92 -1.57
CA ALA A 124 6.13 20.35 -1.33
C ALA A 124 7.01 21.01 -2.40
N SER A 125 8.14 20.37 -2.75
CA SER A 125 9.05 20.89 -3.79
C SER A 125 8.42 20.91 -5.18
N LEU A 126 7.42 20.05 -5.42
CA LEU A 126 6.65 19.99 -6.67
C LEU A 126 5.38 20.85 -6.64
N GLY A 127 5.13 21.61 -5.57
CA GLY A 127 3.91 22.42 -5.40
C GLY A 127 2.63 21.59 -5.25
N GLY A 128 2.76 20.31 -4.88
CA GLY A 128 1.66 19.35 -4.71
C GLY A 128 1.12 19.25 -3.28
N MET A 129 1.79 19.84 -2.28
CA MET A 129 1.29 19.87 -0.90
C MET A 129 0.19 20.92 -0.73
N PRO A 130 -0.96 20.57 -0.13
CA PRO A 130 -1.94 21.54 0.35
C PRO A 130 -1.34 22.42 1.48
N GLU A 131 -1.94 23.59 1.70
CA GLU A 131 -1.68 24.39 2.90
C GLU A 131 -1.93 23.58 4.18
N ASP A 132 -1.11 23.80 5.22
CA ASP A 132 -1.12 22.99 6.45
C ASP A 132 -2.50 22.90 7.11
N SER A 133 -3.25 24.00 7.14
CA SER A 133 -4.61 24.03 7.72
C SER A 133 -5.58 23.13 6.96
N LYS A 134 -5.57 23.19 5.63
CA LYS A 134 -6.38 22.32 4.76
C LYS A 134 -5.93 20.87 4.86
N TRP A 135 -4.63 20.63 5.00
CA TRP A 135 -4.08 19.30 5.16
C TRP A 135 -4.52 18.64 6.47
N GLN A 136 -4.43 19.35 7.60
CA GLN A 136 -4.91 18.83 8.89
C GLN A 136 -6.42 18.57 8.86
N GLN A 137 -7.20 19.44 8.20
CA GLN A 137 -8.63 19.24 8.02
C GLN A 137 -8.95 17.98 7.20
N GLN A 138 -8.21 17.73 6.12
CA GLN A 138 -8.35 16.51 5.30
C GLN A 138 -8.04 15.25 6.10
N ILE A 139 -6.96 15.26 6.89
CA ILE A 139 -6.63 14.14 7.79
C ILE A 139 -7.79 13.92 8.77
N GLN A 140 -8.28 14.97 9.41
CA GLN A 140 -9.35 14.85 10.41
C GLN A 140 -10.64 14.32 9.79
N GLN A 141 -11.03 14.81 8.61
CA GLN A 141 -12.19 14.31 7.88
C GLN A 141 -12.02 12.84 7.50
N ARG A 142 -10.85 12.45 6.98
CA ARG A 142 -10.59 11.06 6.59
C ARG A 142 -10.49 10.12 7.79
N MET A 143 -10.09 10.62 8.95
CA MET A 143 -10.14 9.88 10.23
C MET A 143 -11.57 9.67 10.74
N GLN A 144 -12.50 10.57 10.37
CA GLN A 144 -13.93 10.42 10.67
C GLN A 144 -14.62 9.47 9.68
N GLU A 145 -14.14 9.43 8.44
CA GLU A 145 -14.53 8.40 7.48
C GLU A 145 -14.03 7.02 7.95
N ALA A 146 -14.88 6.01 7.86
CA ALA A 146 -14.51 4.67 8.27
C ALA A 146 -13.48 4.09 7.29
N LEU A 147 -12.20 4.15 7.64
CA LEU A 147 -11.16 3.38 6.98
C LEU A 147 -11.20 1.96 7.53
N PHE A 148 -11.21 0.97 6.65
CA PHE A 148 -11.17 -0.42 7.02
C PHE A 148 -9.84 -1.03 6.60
N GLN A 149 -9.31 -1.91 7.45
CA GLN A 149 -8.21 -2.79 7.11
C GLN A 149 -8.77 -4.20 6.98
N SER A 150 -8.41 -4.89 5.90
CA SER A 150 -8.77 -6.29 5.68
C SER A 150 -7.52 -7.14 5.58
N GLY A 151 -7.56 -8.33 6.20
CA GLY A 151 -6.54 -9.35 6.07
C GLY A 151 -6.99 -10.44 5.10
N VAL A 152 -6.10 -10.77 4.17
CA VAL A 152 -6.31 -11.79 3.15
C VAL A 152 -5.37 -12.96 3.40
N ARG A 153 -5.92 -14.17 3.39
CA ARG A 153 -5.16 -15.41 3.29
C ARG A 153 -5.09 -15.83 1.83
N VAL A 154 -3.91 -16.22 1.36
CA VAL A 154 -3.72 -16.67 -0.02
C VAL A 154 -2.99 -17.99 -0.01
N ALA A 155 -3.48 -18.94 -0.81
CA ALA A 155 -2.85 -20.21 -1.09
C ALA A 155 -2.77 -20.39 -2.61
N SER A 156 -1.89 -19.62 -3.25
CA SER A 156 -1.77 -19.59 -4.72
C SER A 156 -0.31 -19.48 -5.16
N PRO A 157 0.15 -20.31 -6.11
CA PRO A 157 1.49 -20.21 -6.66
C PRO A 157 1.72 -18.89 -7.43
N VAL A 158 0.66 -18.30 -7.99
CA VAL A 158 0.71 -16.98 -8.64
C VAL A 158 1.10 -15.91 -7.63
N TRP A 159 0.48 -15.93 -6.45
CA TRP A 159 0.82 -14.99 -5.38
C TRP A 159 2.24 -15.19 -4.87
N SER A 160 2.70 -16.43 -4.71
CA SER A 160 4.10 -16.71 -4.36
C SER A 160 5.08 -16.11 -5.37
N SER A 161 4.80 -16.22 -6.68
CA SER A 161 5.62 -15.55 -7.72
C SER A 161 5.61 -14.04 -7.57
N VAL A 162 4.43 -13.45 -7.32
CA VAL A 162 4.29 -12.00 -7.10
C VAL A 162 5.11 -11.51 -5.91
N VAL A 163 5.13 -12.28 -4.83
CA VAL A 163 5.94 -12.02 -3.62
C VAL A 163 7.43 -12.08 -3.95
N THR A 164 7.90 -13.11 -4.65
CA THR A 164 9.30 -13.25 -5.08
C THR A 164 9.75 -12.06 -5.93
N ASP A 165 8.93 -11.65 -6.92
CA ASP A 165 9.24 -10.48 -7.76
C ASP A 165 9.30 -9.18 -6.95
N ALA A 166 8.40 -9.03 -5.97
CA ALA A 166 8.38 -7.86 -5.11
C ALA A 166 9.60 -7.79 -4.18
N LEU A 167 10.09 -8.95 -3.70
CA LEU A 167 11.32 -9.03 -2.90
C LEU A 167 12.55 -8.65 -3.72
N ALA A 168 12.62 -9.09 -4.99
CA ALA A 168 13.70 -8.68 -5.89
C ALA A 168 13.71 -7.15 -6.11
N LEU A 169 12.53 -6.54 -6.20
CA LEU A 169 12.39 -5.07 -6.28
C LEU A 169 12.72 -4.37 -4.95
N GLY A 170 12.60 -5.05 -3.81
CA GLY A 170 12.91 -4.47 -2.51
C GLY A 170 14.36 -4.09 -2.32
N GLY A 171 15.29 -4.78 -3.00
CA GLY A 171 16.69 -4.35 -3.08
C GLY A 171 16.86 -2.95 -3.70
N VAL A 172 15.97 -2.56 -4.63
CA VAL A 172 15.99 -1.25 -5.30
C VAL A 172 15.48 -0.12 -4.39
N VAL A 173 14.69 -0.44 -3.36
CA VAL A 173 14.19 0.55 -2.39
C VAL A 173 15.28 1.01 -1.43
N GLN A 174 16.22 0.13 -1.07
CA GLN A 174 17.43 0.52 -0.32
C GLN A 174 18.26 1.56 -1.10
N ASP A 175 18.27 1.49 -2.43
CA ASP A 175 18.92 2.49 -3.27
C ASP A 175 18.15 3.81 -3.36
N LEU A 176 16.80 3.77 -3.27
CA LEU A 176 15.96 4.97 -3.17
C LEU A 176 16.10 5.67 -1.80
N GLU A 177 16.27 4.90 -0.71
CA GLU A 177 16.56 5.44 0.63
C GLU A 177 17.87 6.23 0.66
N ARG A 178 18.92 5.72 -0.01
CA ARG A 178 20.19 6.47 -0.22
C ARG A 178 19.95 7.78 -0.96
N TRP A 179 19.05 7.78 -1.95
CA TRP A 179 18.73 8.96 -2.74
C TRP A 179 17.93 10.03 -1.96
N SER A 180 16.98 9.60 -1.12
CA SER A 180 16.28 10.50 -0.18
C SER A 180 17.25 11.19 0.80
N GLY A 181 18.31 10.49 1.22
CA GLY A 181 19.39 11.08 2.02
C GLY A 181 20.13 12.20 1.28
N THR A 182 20.40 12.03 -0.03
CA THR A 182 21.13 13.03 -0.83
C THR A 182 20.37 14.32 -1.12
N LEU A 183 19.02 14.31 -1.13
CA LEU A 183 18.20 15.52 -1.31
C LEU A 183 17.92 16.29 -0.01
N GLY A 184 18.31 15.75 1.16
CA GLY A 184 18.20 16.42 2.46
C GLY A 184 19.50 17.06 2.96
N GLY A 185 20.59 16.94 2.21
CA GLY A 185 21.87 17.56 2.51
C GLY A 185 22.14 18.73 1.58
N SER A 186 21.55 19.88 1.88
CA SER A 186 21.95 21.20 1.36
C SER A 186 21.57 22.25 2.39
#